data_AF-A0A0C9SEJ9-F1
#
_entry.id   AF-A0A0C9SEJ9-F1
#
_cell.length_a   1.000
_cell.length_b   1.000
_cell.length_c   1.000
_cell.angle_alpha   90.00
_cell.angle_beta   90.00
_cell.angle_gamma   90.00
#
_symmetry.space_group_name_H-M   'P 1'
#
loop_
_entity.id
_entity.type
_entity.pdbx_description
1 polymer ?
#
loop_
_entity_poly.entity_id
_entity_poly.type
_entity_poly.pdbx_seq_one_letter_code
_entity_poly.pdbx_strand_id
1 'polypeptide(L)'
;MNVVGVIMFGSIFLAFIRPLQGCKRCCGVCSKPGCPQGPQVPGYQPTTFYVPMDRQCQKMTFPKVCKGKYYTSKDDCLKCCQSHLTK
;
A
#
# COMPACT_ATOMS: atom_id res chain seq x y z
N MET A 1 23.23 37.55 21.67
CA MET A 1 22.15 36.62 21.28
C MET A 1 22.79 35.28 20.96
N ASN A 2 22.58 34.28 21.82
CA ASN A 2 23.32 33.01 21.81
C ASN A 2 22.92 32.11 20.63
N VAL A 3 23.86 31.94 19.69
CA VAL A 3 23.76 31.08 18.49
C VAL A 3 23.35 29.64 18.85
N VAL A 4 23.67 29.19 20.07
CA VAL A 4 23.32 27.87 20.61
C VAL A 4 21.81 27.64 20.69
N GLY A 5 21.01 28.68 20.95
CA GLY A 5 19.56 28.57 21.04
C GLY A 5 18.88 28.30 19.70
N VAL A 6 19.39 28.88 18.61
CA VAL A 6 18.78 28.76 17.27
C VAL A 6 19.05 27.37 16.66
N ILE A 7 20.21 26.78 16.97
CA ILE A 7 20.60 25.45 16.45
C ILE A 7 19.75 24.33 17.08
N MET A 8 19.39 24.44 18.36
CA MET A 8 18.54 23.45 19.06
C MET A 8 17.10 23.41 18.55
N PHE A 9 16.55 24.53 18.06
CA PHE A 9 15.21 24.53 17.46
C PHE A 9 15.21 23.92 16.05
N GLY A 10 16.28 24.10 15.27
CA GLY A 10 16.37 23.56 13.90
C GLY A 10 16.40 22.03 13.82
N SER A 11 16.95 21.35 14.83
CA SER A 11 17.07 19.88 14.84
C SER A 11 15.75 19.16 15.14
N ILE A 12 14.82 19.79 15.86
CA ILE A 12 13.51 19.20 16.21
C ILE A 12 12.59 19.15 14.99
N PHE A 13 12.62 20.17 14.12
CA PHE A 13 11.77 20.19 12.91
C PHE A 13 12.18 19.13 11.87
N LEU A 14 13.45 18.73 11.81
CA LEU A 14 13.92 17.70 10.87
C LEU A 14 13.47 16.28 11.23
N ALA A 15 13.11 16.03 12.50
CA ALA A 15 12.54 14.75 12.92
C ALA A 15 11.06 14.61 12.53
N PHE A 16 10.31 15.71 12.49
CA PHE A 16 8.87 15.70 12.17
C PHE A 16 8.56 15.65 10.66
N ILE A 17 9.51 16.01 9.79
CA ILE A 17 9.33 15.97 8.32
C ILE A 17 9.44 14.52 7.78
N ARG A 18 9.87 13.55 8.60
CA ARG A 18 10.11 12.16 8.18
C ARG A 18 8.97 11.18 8.48
N PRO A 19 7.74 11.45 7.99
CA PRO A 19 7.02 10.32 7.38
C PRO A 19 6.41 10.65 6.02
N LEU A 20 6.79 11.77 5.38
CA LEU A 20 6.34 12.08 4.02
C LEU A 20 7.07 11.28 2.92
N GLN A 21 8.13 10.54 3.25
CA GLN A 21 8.68 9.47 2.40
C GLN A 21 7.86 8.16 2.56
N GLY A 22 6.55 8.30 2.75
CA GLY A 22 5.60 7.22 2.98
C GLY A 22 5.44 6.38 1.73
N CYS A 23 6.37 5.44 1.59
CA CYS A 23 6.40 4.32 0.67
C CYS A 23 7.07 4.54 -0.70
N LYS A 24 8.28 3.96 -0.84
CA LYS A 24 9.09 4.03 -2.06
C LYS A 24 8.71 3.00 -3.14
N ARG A 25 8.16 1.83 -2.78
CA ARG A 25 7.81 0.73 -3.73
C ARG A 25 6.68 -0.20 -3.27
N CYS A 26 6.62 -0.57 -1.98
CA CYS A 26 5.70 -1.59 -1.48
C CYS A 26 4.58 -1.00 -0.62
N CYS A 27 3.62 -0.34 -1.28
CA CYS A 27 2.55 0.41 -0.60
C CYS A 27 1.21 -0.30 -0.67
N GLY A 28 1.16 -1.37 -1.45
CA GLY A 28 -0.02 -2.20 -1.58
C GLY A 28 -0.18 -3.11 -0.38
N VAL A 29 -1.42 -3.45 -0.07
CA VAL A 29 -1.72 -4.47 0.95
C VAL A 29 -1.44 -5.86 0.38
N CYS A 30 -0.79 -6.70 1.18
CA CYS A 30 -0.55 -8.11 0.90
C CYS A 30 -1.65 -9.04 1.43
N SER A 31 -2.65 -8.49 2.11
CA SER A 31 -3.78 -9.26 2.64
C SER A 31 -4.96 -9.17 1.69
N LYS A 32 -5.75 -10.26 1.58
CA LYS A 32 -7.02 -10.24 0.86
C LYS A 32 -7.94 -9.19 1.51
N PRO A 33 -8.37 -8.16 0.78
CA PRO A 33 -9.32 -7.20 1.33
C PRO A 33 -10.72 -7.80 1.47
N GLY A 34 -11.45 -7.35 2.48
CA GLY A 34 -12.89 -7.54 2.60
C GLY A 34 -13.65 -6.60 1.66
N CYS A 35 -13.47 -6.75 0.34
CA CYS A 35 -14.26 -5.96 -0.60
C CYS A 35 -15.73 -6.41 -0.55
N PRO A 36 -16.70 -5.48 -0.65
CA PRO A 36 -18.11 -5.83 -0.68
C PRO A 36 -18.40 -6.69 -1.91
N GLN A 37 -18.76 -7.95 -1.68
CA GLN A 37 -19.31 -8.81 -2.71
C GLN A 37 -20.74 -8.36 -3.00
N GLY A 38 -21.08 -8.22 -4.26
CA GLY A 38 -22.42 -7.82 -4.66
C GLY A 38 -22.52 -7.62 -6.17
N PRO A 39 -23.75 -7.46 -6.68
CA PRO A 39 -23.99 -7.30 -8.11
C PRO A 39 -23.23 -6.09 -8.66
N GLN A 40 -22.78 -6.19 -9.91
CA GLN A 40 -22.22 -5.08 -10.66
C GLN A 40 -23.24 -3.95 -10.68
N VAL A 41 -22.86 -2.78 -10.19
CA VAL A 41 -23.70 -1.59 -10.27
C VAL A 41 -23.32 -0.87 -11.56
N PRO A 42 -24.28 -0.57 -12.47
CA PRO A 42 -23.97 0.16 -13.69
C PRO A 42 -23.31 1.51 -13.35
N GLY A 43 -22.15 1.78 -13.96
CA GLY A 43 -21.33 2.98 -13.72
C GLY A 43 -20.09 2.77 -12.83
N TYR A 44 -19.89 1.59 -12.24
CA TYR A 44 -18.69 1.27 -11.47
C TYR A 44 -17.66 0.48 -12.29
N GLN A 45 -16.42 0.93 -12.28
CA GLN A 45 -15.31 0.22 -12.91
C GLN A 45 -14.86 -0.96 -12.02
N PRO A 46 -14.70 -2.17 -12.58
CA PRO A 46 -14.20 -3.31 -11.83
C PRO A 46 -12.75 -3.06 -11.40
N THR A 47 -12.45 -3.31 -10.12
CA THR A 47 -11.08 -3.15 -9.62
C THR A 47 -10.36 -4.48 -9.71
N THR A 48 -9.27 -4.51 -10.48
CA THR A 48 -8.41 -5.69 -10.62
C THR A 48 -7.10 -5.47 -9.90
N PHE A 49 -6.68 -6.43 -9.09
CA PHE A 49 -5.42 -6.37 -8.35
C PHE A 49 -4.83 -7.75 -8.06
N TYR A 50 -3.57 -7.77 -7.61
CA TYR A 50 -2.83 -8.96 -7.24
C TYR A 50 -2.63 -9.03 -5.72
N VAL A 51 -2.91 -10.19 -5.14
CA VAL A 51 -2.68 -10.50 -3.72
C VAL A 51 -2.02 -11.86 -3.58
N PRO A 52 -1.16 -12.07 -2.57
CA PRO A 52 -0.58 -13.38 -2.28
C PRO A 52 -1.67 -14.30 -1.69
N MET A 53 -1.93 -15.41 -2.38
CA MET A 53 -2.79 -16.51 -1.95
C MET A 53 -2.13 -17.83 -2.32
N ASP A 54 -2.14 -18.81 -1.41
CA ASP A 54 -1.60 -20.15 -1.66
C ASP A 54 -0.15 -20.12 -2.16
N ARG A 55 0.68 -19.27 -1.54
CA ARG A 55 2.10 -19.06 -1.90
C ARG A 55 2.32 -18.51 -3.31
N GLN A 56 1.28 -17.93 -3.94
CA GLN A 56 1.39 -17.30 -5.25
C GLN A 56 0.63 -15.97 -5.30
N CYS A 57 1.10 -15.02 -6.11
CA CYS A 57 0.35 -13.80 -6.39
C CYS A 57 -0.76 -14.09 -7.41
N GLN A 58 -2.00 -14.11 -6.93
CA GLN A 58 -3.19 -14.37 -7.73
C GLN A 58 -3.89 -13.05 -8.11
N LYS A 59 -4.44 -13.02 -9.33
CA LYS A 59 -5.23 -11.90 -9.85
C LYS A 59 -6.66 -12.01 -9.32
N MET A 60 -7.16 -10.96 -8.68
CA MET A 60 -8.55 -10.83 -8.27
C MET A 60 -9.19 -9.65 -8.98
N THR A 61 -10.42 -9.85 -9.46
CA THR A 61 -11.24 -8.79 -10.03
C THR A 61 -12.50 -8.67 -9.20
N PHE A 62 -12.73 -7.48 -8.65
CA PHE A 62 -13.95 -7.17 -7.92
C PHE A 62 -14.90 -6.37 -8.81
N PRO A 63 -16.22 -6.70 -8.81
CA PRO A 63 -17.22 -6.00 -9.61
C PRO A 63 -17.48 -4.57 -9.13
N LYS A 64 -17.02 -4.22 -7.92
CA LYS A 64 -17.15 -2.89 -7.31
C LYS A 64 -15.77 -2.28 -7.08
N VAL A 65 -15.75 -0.97 -6.83
CA VAL A 65 -14.55 -0.26 -6.41
C VAL A 65 -14.15 -0.72 -5.01
N CYS A 66 -13.01 -1.39 -4.91
CA CYS A 66 -12.45 -1.75 -3.61
C CYS A 66 -11.54 -0.64 -3.12
N LYS A 67 -11.88 -0.04 -1.96
CA LYS A 67 -11.06 1.00 -1.35
C LYS A 67 -9.79 0.36 -0.77
N GLY A 68 -8.63 0.91 -1.12
CA GLY A 68 -7.32 0.46 -0.63
C GLY A 68 -6.22 0.64 -1.67
N LYS A 69 -4.96 0.56 -1.24
CA LYS A 69 -3.82 0.47 -2.15
C LYS A 69 -3.56 -1.00 -2.42
N TYR A 70 -3.71 -1.42 -3.67
CA TYR A 70 -3.46 -2.79 -4.10
C TYR A 70 -2.43 -2.83 -5.20
N TYR A 71 -1.75 -3.95 -5.35
CA TYR A 71 -0.79 -4.14 -6.43
C TYR A 71 -1.53 -4.40 -7.74
N THR A 72 -1.26 -3.60 -8.76
CA THR A 72 -1.82 -3.79 -10.12
C THR A 72 -0.98 -4.73 -10.97
N SER A 73 0.25 -5.04 -10.54
CA SER A 73 1.16 -5.96 -11.20
C SER A 73 1.47 -7.18 -10.34
N LYS A 74 1.63 -8.33 -11.01
CA LYS A 74 2.08 -9.58 -10.38
C LYS A 74 3.49 -9.42 -9.82
N ASP A 75 4.38 -8.75 -10.55
CA ASP A 75 5.77 -8.53 -10.13
C ASP A 75 5.87 -7.69 -8.84
N ASP A 76 5.02 -6.68 -8.71
CA ASP A 76 5.00 -5.84 -7.51
C ASP A 76 4.48 -6.63 -6.31
N CYS A 77 3.44 -7.44 -6.50
CA CYS A 77 2.98 -8.37 -5.47
C CYS A 77 4.09 -9.37 -5.06
N LEU A 78 4.79 -9.96 -6.02
CA LEU A 78 5.86 -10.92 -5.73
C LEU A 78 7.04 -10.28 -4.99
N LYS A 79 7.44 -9.06 -5.38
CA LYS A 79 8.54 -8.34 -4.73
C LYS A 79 8.17 -7.86 -3.33
N CYS A 80 6.94 -7.40 -3.15
CA CYS A 80 6.53 -6.75 -1.91
C CYS A 80 5.90 -7.69 -0.88
N CYS A 81 5.36 -8.83 -1.32
CA CYS A 81 4.69 -9.79 -0.46
C CYS A 81 5.47 -11.10 -0.29
N GLN A 82 6.80 -11.10 -0.49
CA GLN A 82 7.64 -12.30 -0.34
C GLN A 82 7.43 -13.03 0.99
N SER A 83 7.31 -12.29 2.09
CA SER A 83 7.04 -12.84 3.43
C SER A 83 5.75 -13.67 3.52
N HIS A 84 4.76 -13.40 2.65
CA HIS A 84 3.51 -14.15 2.57
C HIS A 84 3.59 -15.36 1.62
N LEU A 85 4.63 -15.45 0.78
CA LEU A 85 4.81 -16.52 -0.20
C LEU A 85 5.67 -17.68 0.34
N THR A 86 6.51 -17.43 1.35
CA THR A 86 7.46 -18.42 1.91
C THR A 86 6.96 -19.12 3.19
N LYS A 87 5.69 -18.93 3.56
CA LYS A 87 5.13 -19.46 4.82
C LYS A 87 4.57 -20.87 4.70
#